data_AF-M2T9G8-F1
#
_entry.id   AF-M2T9G8-F1
#
_cell.length_a   1.000
_cell.length_b   1.000
_cell.length_c   1.000
_cell.angle_alpha   90.00
_cell.angle_beta   90.00
_cell.angle_gamma   90.00
#
_symmetry.space_group_name_H-M   'P 1'
#
loop_
_entity.id
_entity.type
_entity.pdbx_description
1 polymer ?
#
loop_
_entity_poly.entity_id
_entity_poly.type
_entity_poly.pdbx_seq_one_letter_code
_entity_poly.pdbx_strand_id
1 'polypeptide(L)'
;MNALGDLSPTLDPTQLAAGQAPPTPPHENALDDVYGSAPSSPVLSAHAPQARRHEILSDLPSRQRALDTDAYREGLATSKGQYVQQGFDEGYSLGANLGLNTGYILGVLQGFVAAWKNHDQQAHKKATEIYDTAQTELAIEQLLGQQWVDEEGIWKWGVVGKEGDPTFREVAAQHPVIQKWMDKIQELAKRWNVDLKAVDKMHALQENEV
;
A
#
# COMPACT_ATOMS: atom_id res chain seq x y z
N MET A 1 29.42 -48.84 9.00
CA MET A 1 28.54 -47.82 9.60
C MET A 1 28.23 -46.77 8.55
N ASN A 2 26.96 -46.36 8.53
CA ASN A 2 26.33 -45.24 7.83
C ASN A 2 25.75 -45.51 6.44
N ALA A 3 24.42 -45.45 6.46
CA ALA A 3 23.44 -45.70 5.41
C ALA A 3 23.34 -44.54 4.44
N LEU A 4 23.05 -44.88 3.19
CA LEU A 4 22.45 -44.00 2.19
C LEU A 4 21.00 -43.75 2.59
N GLY A 5 20.66 -42.49 2.87
CA GLY A 5 19.29 -42.04 3.09
C GLY A 5 19.00 -40.87 2.18
N ASP A 6 18.01 -41.06 1.29
CA ASP A 6 17.37 -40.05 0.46
C ASP A 6 16.94 -38.83 1.29
N LEU A 7 17.32 -37.64 0.84
CA LEU A 7 16.77 -36.38 1.34
C LEU A 7 15.65 -35.94 0.41
N SER A 8 14.43 -36.37 0.70
CA SER A 8 13.20 -35.73 0.19
C SER A 8 12.83 -34.56 1.10
N PRO A 9 12.46 -33.37 0.58
CA PRO A 9 12.02 -32.26 1.40
C PRO A 9 10.63 -32.55 1.96
N THR A 10 10.48 -32.52 3.28
CA THR A 10 9.20 -32.60 3.98
C THR A 10 8.43 -31.30 3.76
N LEU A 11 7.30 -31.40 3.05
CA LEU A 11 6.28 -30.35 2.97
C LEU A 11 5.55 -30.27 4.31
N ASP A 12 6.08 -29.49 5.25
CA ASP A 12 5.29 -29.05 6.41
C ASP A 12 4.27 -28.01 5.94
N PRO A 13 2.98 -28.13 6.33
CA PRO A 13 1.99 -27.11 6.02
C PRO A 13 2.31 -25.84 6.81
N THR A 14 2.63 -24.77 6.09
CA THR A 14 2.75 -23.41 6.61
C THR A 14 1.45 -23.02 7.30
N GLN A 15 1.46 -22.95 8.63
CA GLN A 15 0.35 -22.40 9.40
C GLN A 15 0.35 -20.88 9.27
N LEU A 16 -0.48 -20.36 8.38
CA LEU A 16 -0.90 -18.97 8.40
C LEU A 16 -1.90 -18.79 9.56
N ALA A 17 -1.65 -17.80 10.41
CA ALA A 17 -2.47 -17.48 11.56
C ALA A 17 -3.91 -17.14 11.13
N ALA A 18 -4.81 -18.13 11.20
CA ALA A 18 -6.24 -17.92 11.12
C ALA A 18 -6.69 -17.23 12.41
N GLY A 19 -6.95 -15.92 12.33
CA GLY A 19 -7.65 -15.18 13.37
C GLY A 19 -8.97 -15.87 13.74
N GLN A 20 -9.30 -15.82 15.03
CA GLN A 20 -10.39 -16.52 15.72
C GLN A 20 -11.68 -16.70 14.88
N ALA A 21 -11.78 -17.85 14.22
CA ALA A 21 -13.09 -18.40 13.86
C ALA A 21 -13.73 -18.98 15.13
N PRO A 22 -15.04 -18.82 15.35
CA PRO A 22 -15.73 -19.48 16.46
C PRO A 22 -15.55 -21.01 16.34
N PRO A 23 -15.46 -21.74 17.48
CA PRO A 23 -15.19 -23.17 17.45
C PRO A 23 -16.30 -23.90 16.70
N THR A 24 -15.92 -24.63 15.65
CA THR A 24 -16.81 -25.56 14.96
C THR A 24 -17.27 -26.63 15.96
N PRO A 25 -18.57 -26.94 16.05
CA PRO A 25 -19.05 -28.04 16.89
C PRO A 25 -18.41 -29.36 16.45
N PRO A 26 -18.22 -30.33 17.36
CA PRO A 26 -17.55 -31.57 17.04
C PRO A 26 -18.43 -32.37 16.08
N HIS A 27 -18.00 -32.47 14.82
CA HIS A 27 -18.59 -33.39 13.86
C HIS A 27 -17.89 -34.74 14.00
N GLU A 28 -18.55 -35.69 14.66
CA GLU A 28 -18.18 -37.10 14.58
C GLU A 28 -18.50 -37.60 13.15
N ASN A 29 -17.46 -37.98 12.41
CA ASN A 29 -17.45 -38.53 11.05
C ASN A 29 -17.61 -37.57 9.86
N ALA A 30 -16.46 -37.19 9.29
CA ALA A 30 -16.31 -36.42 8.05
C ALA A 30 -16.53 -37.22 6.74
N LEU A 31 -17.03 -38.46 6.80
CA LEU A 31 -17.24 -39.33 5.62
C LEU A 31 -18.63 -40.02 5.59
N ASP A 32 -19.56 -39.65 6.48
CA ASP A 32 -20.88 -40.30 6.56
C ASP A 32 -21.95 -39.68 5.62
N ASP A 33 -21.64 -38.56 4.95
CA ASP A 33 -22.69 -37.68 4.40
C ASP A 33 -22.74 -37.57 2.86
N VAL A 34 -22.38 -38.63 2.11
CA VAL A 34 -22.57 -38.60 0.64
C VAL A 34 -23.11 -39.91 0.03
N TYR A 35 -22.89 -41.08 0.64
CA TYR A 35 -23.29 -42.36 0.04
C TYR A 35 -24.08 -43.33 0.95
N GLY A 36 -24.58 -42.85 2.10
CA GLY A 36 -25.13 -43.68 3.17
C GLY A 36 -26.66 -43.82 3.27
N SER A 37 -27.46 -43.36 2.32
CA SER A 37 -28.91 -43.58 2.35
C SER A 37 -29.42 -44.18 1.04
N ALA A 38 -29.10 -45.45 0.82
CA ALA A 38 -29.99 -46.28 0.00
C ALA A 38 -31.31 -46.41 0.76
N PRO A 39 -32.45 -45.89 0.27
CA PRO A 39 -33.72 -46.31 0.82
C PRO A 39 -33.86 -47.80 0.53
N SER A 40 -34.17 -48.61 1.54
CA SER A 40 -34.60 -50.00 1.34
C SER A 40 -35.59 -50.06 0.20
N SER A 41 -35.27 -50.85 -0.84
CA SER A 41 -36.03 -50.95 -2.09
C SER A 41 -37.54 -50.98 -1.83
N PRO A 42 -38.36 -50.16 -2.52
CA PRO A 42 -39.80 -50.19 -2.31
C PRO A 42 -40.33 -51.51 -2.82
N VAL A 43 -41.03 -52.23 -1.96
CA VAL A 43 -41.78 -53.44 -2.34
C VAL A 43 -42.91 -52.99 -3.27
N LEU A 44 -42.85 -53.41 -4.54
CA LEU A 44 -43.87 -53.14 -5.56
C LEU A 44 -45.23 -53.73 -5.13
N SER A 45 -46.05 -52.94 -4.44
CA SER A 45 -47.51 -53.11 -4.47
C SER A 45 -48.08 -52.16 -5.51
N ALA A 46 -48.38 -52.72 -6.68
CA ALA A 46 -49.04 -52.02 -7.76
C ALA A 46 -50.47 -51.66 -7.34
N HIS A 47 -50.75 -50.39 -7.04
CA HIS A 47 -52.09 -49.77 -7.10
C HIS A 47 -51.99 -48.23 -7.21
N ALA A 48 -51.80 -47.77 -8.47
CA ALA A 48 -52.47 -46.60 -9.09
C ALA A 48 -52.39 -45.19 -8.42
N PRO A 49 -52.76 -44.10 -9.11
CA PRO A 49 -51.88 -42.95 -9.32
C PRO A 49 -52.36 -41.71 -8.56
N GLN A 50 -51.64 -41.26 -7.53
CA GLN A 50 -51.97 -40.01 -6.86
C GLN A 50 -50.71 -39.21 -6.49
N ALA A 51 -50.65 -38.01 -7.07
CA ALA A 51 -49.92 -36.85 -6.59
C ALA A 51 -48.38 -36.84 -6.70
N ARG A 52 -47.87 -36.68 -7.93
CA ARG A 52 -46.69 -35.82 -8.17
C ARG A 52 -47.03 -34.36 -7.81
N ARG A 53 -47.13 -34.03 -6.52
CA ARG A 53 -47.40 -32.65 -6.04
C ARG A 53 -46.41 -32.13 -5.01
N HIS A 54 -45.33 -32.86 -4.71
CA HIS A 54 -44.31 -32.41 -3.75
C HIS A 54 -42.90 -32.24 -4.34
N GLU A 55 -42.70 -32.42 -5.66
CA GLU A 55 -41.41 -32.13 -6.32
C GLU A 55 -41.15 -30.64 -6.57
N ILE A 56 -42.12 -29.77 -6.26
CA ILE A 56 -41.95 -28.30 -6.28
C ILE A 56 -41.73 -27.81 -4.84
N LEU A 57 -40.91 -28.54 -4.07
CA LEU A 57 -40.46 -28.10 -2.75
C LEU A 57 -39.53 -26.91 -2.99
N SER A 58 -40.06 -25.72 -2.77
CA SER A 58 -39.51 -24.41 -3.16
C SER A 58 -38.00 -24.30 -2.92
N ASP A 59 -37.22 -24.13 -4.00
CA ASP A 59 -35.79 -23.78 -3.98
C ASP A 59 -35.57 -22.31 -3.58
N LEU A 60 -36.64 -21.54 -3.36
CA LEU A 60 -36.57 -20.13 -2.97
C LEU A 60 -35.77 -19.89 -1.67
N PRO A 61 -35.90 -20.68 -0.58
CA PRO A 61 -35.11 -20.47 0.64
C PRO A 61 -33.62 -20.78 0.46
N SER A 62 -33.27 -21.71 -0.42
CA SER A 62 -31.87 -22.02 -0.76
C SER A 62 -31.29 -20.92 -1.64
N ARG A 63 -32.05 -20.47 -2.65
CA ARG A 63 -31.69 -19.33 -3.50
C ARG A 63 -31.54 -18.04 -2.71
N GLN A 64 -32.42 -17.79 -1.73
CA GLN A 64 -32.32 -16.61 -0.86
C GLN A 64 -31.04 -16.66 -0.03
N ARG A 65 -30.72 -17.82 0.56
CA ARG A 65 -29.45 -18.00 1.30
C ARG A 65 -28.23 -17.76 0.41
N ALA A 66 -28.26 -18.23 -0.84
CA ALA A 66 -27.20 -17.98 -1.80
C ALA A 66 -27.06 -16.47 -2.11
N LEU A 67 -28.17 -15.78 -2.39
CA LEU A 67 -28.18 -14.34 -2.65
C LEU A 67 -27.71 -13.52 -1.44
N ASP A 68 -28.15 -13.85 -0.23
CA ASP A 68 -27.74 -13.16 1.00
C ASP A 68 -26.24 -13.36 1.26
N THR A 69 -25.73 -14.57 0.98
CA THR A 69 -24.31 -14.89 1.10
C THR A 69 -23.49 -14.13 0.06
N ASP A 70 -23.94 -14.08 -1.19
CA ASP A 70 -23.29 -13.35 -2.26
C ASP A 70 -23.28 -11.84 -1.98
N ALA A 71 -24.41 -11.28 -1.54
CA ALA A 71 -24.53 -9.88 -1.15
C ALA A 71 -23.62 -9.52 0.03
N TYR A 72 -23.47 -10.39 1.02
CA TYR A 72 -22.56 -10.19 2.14
C TYR A 72 -21.09 -10.21 1.69
N ARG A 73 -20.72 -11.17 0.83
CA ARG A 73 -19.36 -11.26 0.28
C ARG A 73 -19.03 -10.06 -0.59
N GLU A 74 -19.96 -9.65 -1.46
CA GLU A 74 -19.85 -8.46 -2.29
C GLU A 74 -19.74 -7.20 -1.44
N GLY A 75 -20.55 -7.04 -0.40
CA GLY A 75 -20.50 -5.89 0.51
C GLY A 75 -19.15 -5.77 1.24
N LEU A 76 -18.60 -6.90 1.71
CA LEU A 76 -17.26 -6.93 2.32
C LEU A 76 -16.14 -6.66 1.32
N ALA A 77 -16.24 -7.20 0.11
CA ALA A 77 -15.23 -6.99 -0.94
C ALA A 77 -15.21 -5.53 -1.41
N THR A 78 -16.39 -4.96 -1.67
CA THR A 78 -16.54 -3.56 -2.10
C THR A 78 -16.06 -2.61 -1.01
N SER A 79 -16.43 -2.83 0.25
CA SER A 79 -15.98 -1.98 1.36
C SER A 79 -14.46 -2.01 1.51
N LYS A 80 -13.83 -3.20 1.45
CA LYS A 80 -12.37 -3.31 1.55
C LYS A 80 -11.65 -2.70 0.35
N GLY A 81 -12.20 -2.88 -0.86
CA GLY A 81 -11.61 -2.31 -2.08
C GLY A 81 -11.63 -0.79 -2.10
N GLN A 82 -12.73 -0.17 -1.65
CA GLN A 82 -12.89 1.29 -1.70
C GLN A 82 -11.90 2.03 -0.80
N TYR A 83 -11.76 1.63 0.46
CA TYR A 83 -10.89 2.37 1.40
C TYR A 83 -9.40 2.13 1.14
N VAL A 84 -9.02 0.92 0.71
CA VAL A 84 -7.61 0.60 0.42
C VAL A 84 -7.12 1.38 -0.81
N GLN A 85 -7.92 1.45 -1.87
CA GLN A 85 -7.52 2.15 -3.08
C GLN A 85 -7.43 3.65 -2.85
N GLN A 86 -8.41 4.24 -2.15
CA GLN A 86 -8.38 5.66 -1.84
C GLN A 86 -7.15 6.03 -1.01
N GLY A 87 -6.85 5.28 0.06
CA GLY A 87 -5.65 5.52 0.87
C GLY A 87 -4.35 5.36 0.08
N PHE A 88 -4.30 4.39 -0.84
CA PHE A 88 -3.15 4.23 -1.74
C PHE A 88 -2.97 5.42 -2.68
N ASP A 89 -4.05 5.88 -3.33
CA ASP A 89 -3.99 6.98 -4.30
C ASP A 89 -3.56 8.28 -3.60
N GLU A 90 -4.09 8.56 -2.40
CA GLU A 90 -3.71 9.70 -1.57
C GLU A 90 -2.22 9.61 -1.16
N GLY A 91 -1.81 8.46 -0.59
CA GLY A 91 -0.42 8.23 -0.18
C GLY A 91 0.58 8.28 -1.34
N TYR A 92 0.23 7.72 -2.49
CA TYR A 92 1.04 7.77 -3.70
C TYR A 92 1.24 9.21 -4.18
N SER A 93 0.17 9.99 -4.24
CA SER A 93 0.24 11.39 -4.68
C SER A 93 1.10 12.25 -3.75
N LEU A 94 0.96 12.09 -2.43
CA LEU A 94 1.78 12.78 -1.43
C LEU A 94 3.25 12.34 -1.53
N GLY A 95 3.49 11.03 -1.58
CA GLY A 95 4.83 10.45 -1.71
C GLY A 95 5.54 10.91 -2.98
N ALA A 96 4.84 11.02 -4.12
CA ALA A 96 5.40 11.54 -5.36
C ALA A 96 5.84 13.00 -5.23
N ASN A 97 5.02 13.85 -4.61
CA ASN A 97 5.37 15.26 -4.37
C ASN A 97 6.55 15.42 -3.40
N LEU A 98 6.59 14.62 -2.33
CA LEU A 98 7.74 14.58 -1.41
C LEU A 98 9.01 14.11 -2.14
N GLY A 99 8.90 13.05 -2.94
CA GLY A 99 10.00 12.52 -3.75
C GLY A 99 10.54 13.53 -4.75
N LEU A 100 9.67 14.30 -5.42
CA LEU A 100 10.08 15.37 -6.33
C LEU A 100 10.86 16.47 -5.59
N ASN A 101 10.35 16.93 -4.45
CA ASN A 101 11.02 17.95 -3.64
C ASN A 101 12.39 17.47 -3.14
N THR A 102 12.45 16.25 -2.61
CA THR A 102 13.71 15.64 -2.16
C THR A 102 14.70 15.46 -3.30
N GLY A 103 14.24 14.98 -4.46
CA GLY A 103 15.06 14.82 -5.66
C GLY A 103 15.64 16.15 -6.14
N TYR A 104 14.83 17.22 -6.15
CA TYR A 104 15.28 18.56 -6.48
C TYR A 104 16.37 19.04 -5.51
N ILE A 105 16.13 18.91 -4.19
CA ILE A 105 17.08 19.34 -3.16
C ILE A 105 18.42 18.61 -3.31
N LEU A 106 18.39 17.27 -3.39
CA LEU A 106 19.59 16.46 -3.53
C LEU A 106 20.30 16.73 -4.87
N GLY A 107 19.56 16.92 -5.96
CA GLY A 107 20.11 17.24 -7.27
C GLY A 107 20.88 18.57 -7.27
N VAL A 108 20.33 19.61 -6.65
CA VAL A 108 21.01 20.91 -6.54
C VAL A 108 22.28 20.79 -5.68
N LEU A 109 22.21 20.11 -4.53
CA LEU A 109 23.38 19.90 -3.67
C LEU A 109 24.47 19.08 -4.37
N GLN A 110 24.10 18.03 -5.11
CA GLN A 110 25.01 17.26 -5.93
C GLN A 110 25.67 18.14 -7.01
N GLY A 111 24.91 19.05 -7.63
CA GLY A 111 25.42 20.04 -8.57
C GLY A 111 26.49 20.94 -7.93
N PHE A 112 26.28 21.39 -6.69
CA PHE A 112 27.30 22.14 -5.95
C PHE A 112 28.56 21.32 -5.68
N VAL A 113 28.42 20.08 -5.20
CA VAL A 113 29.56 19.18 -4.96
C VAL A 113 30.39 18.99 -6.24
N ALA A 114 29.71 18.76 -7.37
CA ALA A 114 30.34 18.59 -8.68
C ALA A 114 31.05 19.86 -9.15
N ALA A 115 30.44 21.04 -8.98
CA ALA A 115 31.02 22.32 -9.36
C ALA A 115 32.32 22.63 -8.61
N TRP A 116 32.44 22.26 -7.33
CA TRP A 116 33.62 22.57 -6.51
C TRP A 116 34.77 21.57 -6.66
N LYS A 117 34.54 20.36 -7.19
CA LYS A 117 35.49 19.23 -7.20
C LYS A 117 36.90 19.56 -7.68
N ASN A 118 37.04 20.44 -8.67
CA ASN A 118 38.33 20.83 -9.27
C ASN A 118 38.69 22.31 -9.05
N HIS A 119 37.87 23.06 -8.33
CA HIS A 119 38.04 24.51 -8.17
C HIS A 119 38.49 24.91 -6.77
N ASP A 120 37.89 24.34 -5.73
CA ASP A 120 38.26 24.60 -4.34
C ASP A 120 38.03 23.35 -3.48
N GLN A 121 39.12 22.80 -2.94
CA GLN A 121 39.08 21.59 -2.12
C GLN A 121 38.34 21.82 -0.79
N GLN A 122 38.40 23.03 -0.21
CA GLN A 122 37.70 23.33 1.04
C GLN A 122 36.20 23.50 0.81
N ALA A 123 35.81 24.21 -0.25
CA ALA A 123 34.40 24.31 -0.63
C ALA A 123 33.82 22.96 -1.04
N HIS A 124 34.58 22.13 -1.76
CA HIS A 124 34.17 20.78 -2.13
C HIS A 124 33.90 19.92 -0.89
N LYS A 125 34.83 19.85 0.08
CA LYS A 125 34.62 19.09 1.32
C LYS A 125 33.36 19.55 2.08
N LYS A 126 33.18 20.86 2.23
CA LYS A 126 31.99 21.42 2.90
C LYS A 126 30.70 21.08 2.15
N ALA A 127 30.70 21.17 0.82
CA ALA A 127 29.54 20.81 0.01
C ALA A 127 29.20 19.32 0.17
N THR A 128 30.20 18.44 0.20
CA THR A 128 30.02 17.00 0.41
C THR A 128 29.44 16.71 1.80
N GLU A 129 29.97 17.33 2.86
CA GLU A 129 29.43 17.18 4.22
C GLU A 129 27.95 17.60 4.32
N ILE A 130 27.58 18.70 3.67
CA ILE A 130 26.20 19.17 3.60
C ILE A 130 25.33 18.17 2.82
N TYR A 131 25.84 17.64 1.70
CA TYR A 131 25.13 16.66 0.88
C TYR A 131 24.88 15.35 1.65
N ASP A 132 25.88 14.82 2.35
CA ASP A 132 25.74 13.58 3.13
C ASP A 132 24.73 13.75 4.27
N THR A 133 24.73 14.94 4.90
CA THR A 133 23.75 15.30 5.94
C THR A 133 22.34 15.38 5.35
N ALA A 134 22.18 16.00 4.18
CA ALA A 134 20.91 16.07 3.47
C ALA A 134 20.39 14.69 3.08
N GLN A 135 21.26 13.80 2.59
CA GLN A 135 20.88 12.43 2.20
C GLN A 135 20.34 11.63 3.38
N THR A 136 20.92 11.82 4.57
CA THR A 136 20.47 11.15 5.80
C THR A 136 19.13 11.71 6.29
N GLU A 137 18.99 13.05 6.33
CA GLU A 137 17.77 13.69 6.83
C GLU A 137 16.58 13.59 5.87
N LEU A 138 16.82 13.53 4.56
CA LEU A 138 15.79 13.41 3.51
C LEU A 138 15.53 11.95 3.11
N ALA A 139 16.13 10.98 3.82
CA ALA A 139 15.79 9.59 3.64
C ALA A 139 14.31 9.35 3.95
N ILE A 140 13.69 8.43 3.21
CA ILE A 140 12.26 8.12 3.36
C ILE A 140 11.93 7.74 4.81
N GLU A 141 12.82 7.01 5.48
CA GLU A 141 12.67 6.60 6.88
C GLU A 141 12.57 7.80 7.84
N GLN A 142 13.24 8.91 7.52
CA GLN A 142 13.22 10.13 8.35
C GLN A 142 12.04 11.04 7.96
N LEU A 143 11.75 11.16 6.67
CA LEU A 143 10.65 11.99 6.14
C LEU A 143 9.27 11.43 6.49
N LEU A 144 9.09 10.11 6.41
CA LEU A 144 7.83 9.43 6.71
C LEU A 144 7.88 8.69 8.06
N GLY A 145 8.83 9.03 8.92
CA GLY A 145 8.93 8.46 10.25
C GLY A 145 7.72 8.81 11.14
N GLN A 146 7.55 8.07 12.23
CA GLN A 146 6.44 8.25 13.19
C GLN A 146 6.37 9.66 13.82
N GLN A 147 7.44 10.44 13.70
CA GLN A 147 7.47 11.85 14.09
C GLN A 147 6.58 12.75 13.20
N TRP A 148 6.44 12.41 11.91
CA TRP A 148 5.71 13.19 10.92
C TRP A 148 4.39 12.55 10.49
N VAL A 149 4.29 11.23 10.56
CA VAL A 149 3.10 10.46 10.16
C VAL A 149 2.63 9.62 11.37
N ASP A 150 1.33 9.48 11.56
CA ASP A 150 0.75 8.61 12.59
C ASP A 150 0.57 7.15 12.11
N GLU A 151 0.02 6.30 12.98
CA GLU A 151 -0.25 4.88 12.67
C GLU A 151 -1.34 4.71 11.61
N GLU A 152 -2.13 5.74 11.36
CA GLU A 152 -3.21 5.78 10.38
C GLU A 152 -2.74 6.28 9.01
N GLY A 153 -1.47 6.74 8.90
CA GLY A 153 -0.89 7.27 7.68
C GLY A 153 -1.17 8.76 7.45
N ILE A 154 -1.71 9.46 8.45
CA ILE A 154 -2.06 10.87 8.39
C ILE A 154 -0.87 11.71 8.85
N TRP A 155 -0.59 12.80 8.13
CA TRP A 155 0.49 13.72 8.46
C TRP A 155 0.15 14.59 9.68
N LYS A 156 1.17 14.86 10.50
CA LYS A 156 1.04 15.61 11.76
C LYS A 156 1.35 17.10 11.65
N TRP A 157 1.91 17.56 10.52
CA TRP A 157 2.27 18.97 10.35
C TRP A 157 1.08 19.79 9.85
N GLY A 158 0.98 21.04 10.32
CA GLY A 158 -0.07 21.96 9.90
C GLY A 158 0.19 22.45 8.47
N VAL A 159 -0.78 22.27 7.58
CA VAL A 159 -0.71 22.72 6.18
C VAL A 159 -1.74 23.79 5.96
N VAL A 160 -1.31 24.95 5.46
CA VAL A 160 -2.19 26.04 5.06
C VAL A 160 -2.37 25.96 3.54
N GLY A 161 -3.57 25.59 3.09
CA GLY A 161 -3.94 25.65 1.68
C GLY A 161 -4.15 27.09 1.24
N LYS A 162 -3.73 27.45 0.02
CA LYS A 162 -3.90 28.81 -0.50
C LYS A 162 -5.35 29.12 -0.92
N GLU A 163 -6.11 28.10 -1.32
CA GLU A 163 -7.48 28.23 -1.86
C GLU A 163 -8.43 27.17 -1.27
N GLY A 164 -8.44 27.04 0.06
CA GLY A 164 -9.31 26.08 0.76
C GLY A 164 -8.54 24.84 1.21
N ASP A 165 -9.01 23.65 0.83
CA ASP A 165 -8.37 22.39 1.22
C ASP A 165 -6.97 22.30 0.60
N PRO A 166 -5.93 22.02 1.40
CA PRO A 166 -4.56 22.01 0.92
C PRO A 166 -4.34 20.88 -0.08
N THR A 167 -3.73 21.22 -1.22
CA THR A 167 -3.35 20.20 -2.20
C THR A 167 -2.16 19.37 -1.70
N PHE A 168 -2.04 18.10 -2.11
CA PHE A 168 -0.91 17.24 -1.70
C PHE A 168 0.46 17.83 -2.04
N ARG A 169 0.53 18.64 -3.11
CA ARG A 169 1.73 19.41 -3.47
C ARG A 169 2.08 20.45 -2.40
N GLU A 170 1.10 21.17 -1.90
CA GLU A 170 1.29 22.15 -0.82
C GLU A 170 1.61 21.47 0.51
N VAL A 171 0.96 20.34 0.80
CA VAL A 171 1.26 19.50 1.98
C VAL A 171 2.72 19.07 1.98
N ALA A 172 3.21 18.54 0.85
CA ALA A 172 4.61 18.14 0.70
C ALA A 172 5.58 19.32 0.79
N ALA A 173 5.25 20.47 0.17
CA ALA A 173 6.10 21.67 0.21
C ALA A 173 6.19 22.30 1.61
N GLN A 174 5.17 22.09 2.45
CA GLN A 174 5.12 22.57 3.84
C GLN A 174 5.72 21.58 4.84
N HIS A 175 6.26 20.45 4.37
CA HIS A 175 6.96 19.51 5.24
C HIS A 175 8.17 20.20 5.91
N PRO A 176 8.30 20.18 7.25
CA PRO A 176 9.32 20.99 7.95
C PRO A 176 10.76 20.69 7.54
N VAL A 177 11.10 19.42 7.30
CA VAL A 177 12.43 19.02 6.82
C VAL A 177 12.69 19.55 5.40
N ILE A 178 11.68 19.52 4.53
CA ILE A 178 11.82 20.00 3.15
C ILE A 178 12.01 21.52 3.16
N GLN A 179 11.23 22.26 3.95
CA GLN A 179 11.39 23.70 4.09
C GLN A 179 12.78 24.08 4.60
N LYS A 180 13.25 23.42 5.68
CA LYS A 180 14.60 23.63 6.22
C LYS A 180 15.67 23.50 5.13
N TRP A 181 15.61 22.45 4.32
CA TRP A 181 16.59 22.20 3.28
C TRP A 181 16.43 23.11 2.06
N MET A 182 15.20 23.49 1.71
CA MET A 182 14.93 24.46 0.66
C MET A 182 15.51 25.83 1.01
N ASP A 183 15.30 26.28 2.25
CA ASP A 183 15.90 27.53 2.76
C ASP A 183 17.43 27.45 2.77
N LYS A 184 17.98 26.28 3.14
CA LYS A 184 19.42 26.05 3.13
C LYS A 184 20.00 26.14 1.72
N ILE A 185 19.33 25.57 0.73
CA ILE A 185 19.74 25.69 -0.68
C ILE A 185 19.68 27.13 -1.14
N GLN A 186 18.63 27.88 -0.80
CA GLN A 186 18.54 29.29 -1.16
C GLN A 186 19.68 30.12 -0.52
N GLU A 187 20.05 29.83 0.72
CA GLU A 187 21.20 30.45 1.40
C GLU A 187 22.51 30.15 0.65
N LEU A 188 22.76 28.87 0.32
CA LEU A 188 23.96 28.44 -0.39
C LEU A 188 24.03 29.00 -1.80
N ALA A 189 22.91 29.01 -2.52
CA ALA A 189 22.81 29.58 -3.85
C ALA A 189 23.14 31.08 -3.84
N LYS A 190 22.63 31.84 -2.86
CA LYS A 190 23.00 33.25 -2.68
C LYS A 190 24.48 33.41 -2.37
N ARG A 191 25.03 32.56 -1.48
CA ARG A 191 26.44 32.60 -1.09
C ARG A 191 27.39 32.31 -2.25
N TRP A 192 27.02 31.38 -3.12
CA TRP A 192 27.82 30.98 -4.28
C TRP A 192 27.40 31.66 -5.59
N ASN A 193 26.45 32.61 -5.51
CA ASN A 193 25.91 33.36 -6.63
C ASN A 193 25.41 32.47 -7.78
N VAL A 194 24.71 31.39 -7.43
CA VAL A 194 24.13 30.44 -8.38
C VAL A 194 22.68 30.82 -8.69
N ASP A 195 22.34 30.91 -9.97
CA ASP A 195 20.97 31.16 -10.41
C ASP A 195 20.14 29.87 -10.42
N LEU A 196 19.35 29.66 -9.37
CA LEU A 196 18.44 28.52 -9.26
C LEU A 196 17.30 28.58 -10.29
N LYS A 197 16.94 29.79 -10.78
CA LYS A 197 15.85 29.93 -11.76
C LYS A 197 16.20 29.33 -13.11
N ALA A 198 17.50 29.18 -13.42
CA ALA A 198 17.94 28.47 -14.61
C ALA A 198 17.58 26.97 -14.54
N VAL A 199 17.67 26.39 -13.35
CA VAL A 199 17.30 24.99 -13.08
C VAL A 199 15.78 24.83 -13.17
N ASP A 200 15.02 25.75 -12.56
CA ASP A 200 13.55 25.74 -12.61
C ASP A 200 13.00 25.94 -14.03
N LYS A 201 13.64 26.79 -14.85
CA LYS A 201 13.24 27.00 -16.25
C LYS A 201 13.42 25.76 -17.12
N MET A 202 14.44 24.93 -16.86
CA MET A 202 14.59 23.65 -17.57
C MET A 202 13.42 22.70 -17.27
N HIS A 203 12.90 22.74 -16.03
CA HIS A 203 11.73 21.95 -15.64
C HIS A 203 10.44 22.45 -16.33
N ALA A 204 10.23 23.78 -16.39
CA ALA A 204 9.04 24.37 -17.01
C ALA A 204 8.99 24.20 -18.55
N LEU A 205 10.15 24.10 -19.22
CA LEU A 205 10.20 23.86 -20.67
C LEU A 205 9.78 22.43 -21.03
N GLN A 206 10.03 21.44 -20.16
CA GLN A 206 9.59 20.07 -20.37
C GLN A 206 8.08 19.88 -20.20
N GLU A 207 7.43 20.65 -19.32
CA GLU A 207 5.97 20.61 -19.15
C GLU A 207 5.20 21.23 -20.33
N ASN A 208 5.82 22.10 -21.15
CA ASN A 208 5.17 22.74 -22.29
C ASN A 208 5.37 22.00 -23.62
N GLU A 209 6.11 20.88 -23.62
CA GLU A 209 6.42 20.10 -24.82
C GLU A 209 5.66 18.73 -24.87
N VAL A 210 4.70 18.53 -23.97
CA VAL A 210 3.82 17.34 -23.90
C VAL A 210 2.37 17.73 -24.14
#